data_AF-A0A7W0UJ95-F1
#
_entry.id   AF-A0A7W0UJ95-F1
#
_cell.length_a   1.000
_cell.length_b   1.000
_cell.length_c   1.000
_cell.angle_alpha   90.00
_cell.angle_beta   90.00
_cell.angle_gamma   90.00
#
_symmetry.space_group_name_H-M   'P 1'
#
loop_
_entity.id
_entity.type
_entity.pdbx_description
1 polymer ?
#
loop_
_entity_poly.entity_id
_entity_poly.type
_entity_poly.pdbx_seq_one_letter_code
_entity_poly.pdbx_strand_id
1 'polypeptide(L)'
;MLTPEDIANTKFPVAFGRGYEQRAVDAFVAEVASAYKRALESAETAGSEAAPEPFEVLGQEVSNVLRVATTTAEEMRAKAEQEADAIRRQATEKGLELRRQAEAEAAARRDKSVKESEQLLKQTEARASRLKESTERQCSDILAEAVTRHESLKRHEQEIRQRIEAVEVEFRAFRAELESQEPAKIMPAKPGDVSAMVDVRSDSEKKKSPWPATEVTQPRPMFDNTAPADNR
;
A
#
# COMPACT_ATOMS: atom_id res chain seq x y z
N MET A 1 73.00 -35.10 -63.20
CA MET A 1 72.73 -36.27 -62.33
C MET A 1 73.27 -37.48 -63.09
N LEU A 2 74.12 -38.29 -62.48
CA LEU A 2 74.58 -39.54 -63.10
C LEU A 2 73.41 -40.52 -63.13
N THR A 3 73.19 -41.20 -64.25
CA THR A 3 72.24 -42.32 -64.30
C THR A 3 72.89 -43.59 -63.75
N PRO A 4 72.12 -44.58 -63.27
CA PRO A 4 72.67 -45.87 -62.87
C PRO A 4 73.50 -46.54 -63.97
N GLU A 5 73.15 -46.31 -65.24
CA GLU A 5 73.87 -46.82 -66.41
C GLU A 5 75.20 -46.10 -66.65
N ASP A 6 75.28 -44.81 -66.35
CA ASP A 6 76.52 -44.03 -66.42
C ASP A 6 77.54 -44.52 -65.39
N ILE A 7 77.08 -44.86 -64.18
CA ILE A 7 77.94 -45.40 -63.11
C ILE A 7 78.52 -46.75 -63.55
N ALA A 8 77.67 -47.64 -64.08
CA ALA A 8 78.08 -48.98 -64.53
C ALA A 8 79.05 -48.97 -65.72
N ASN A 9 79.01 -47.94 -66.58
CA ASN A 9 79.87 -47.83 -67.77
C ASN A 9 81.13 -46.97 -67.57
N THR A 10 81.43 -46.55 -66.34
CA THR A 10 82.61 -45.70 -66.05
C THR A 10 83.91 -46.49 -66.23
N LYS A 11 84.86 -45.99 -67.03
CA LYS A 11 86.19 -46.61 -67.21
C LYS A 11 87.27 -45.83 -66.46
N PHE A 12 88.08 -46.54 -65.69
CA PHE A 12 89.20 -45.95 -64.95
C PHE A 12 90.55 -46.23 -65.65
N PRO A 13 91.46 -45.24 -65.72
CA PRO A 13 92.80 -45.45 -66.30
C PRO A 13 93.65 -46.35 -65.41
N VAL A 14 94.34 -47.33 -66.01
CA VAL A 14 95.19 -48.28 -65.29
C VAL A 14 96.62 -47.75 -65.22
N ALA A 15 97.18 -47.61 -64.01
CA ALA A 15 98.57 -47.17 -63.80
C ALA A 15 99.52 -48.37 -63.64
N PHE A 16 100.68 -48.33 -64.31
CA PHE A 16 101.72 -49.36 -64.19
C PHE A 16 102.42 -49.29 -62.83
N GLY A 17 102.04 -50.15 -61.89
CA GLY A 17 102.83 -50.42 -60.68
C GLY A 17 102.00 -50.77 -59.45
N ARG A 18 101.05 -49.93 -59.05
CA ARG A 18 100.14 -50.16 -57.93
C ARG A 18 98.81 -49.46 -58.20
N GLY A 19 97.72 -50.21 -58.12
CA GLY A 19 96.36 -49.73 -58.31
C GLY A 19 95.38 -50.69 -57.65
N TYR A 20 94.11 -50.28 -57.55
CA TYR A 20 93.05 -51.16 -57.09
C TYR A 20 92.88 -52.34 -58.04
N GLU A 21 92.54 -53.50 -57.50
CA GLU A 21 92.24 -54.68 -58.31
C GLU A 21 91.00 -54.39 -59.16
N GLN A 22 91.17 -54.43 -60.48
CA GLN A 22 90.11 -54.09 -61.43
C GLN A 22 88.81 -54.87 -61.16
N ARG A 23 88.91 -56.17 -60.86
CA ARG A 23 87.74 -57.02 -60.56
C ARG A 23 86.98 -56.57 -59.31
N ALA A 24 87.69 -56.13 -58.27
CA ALA A 24 87.07 -55.65 -57.04
C ALA A 24 86.38 -54.29 -57.26
N VAL A 25 86.99 -53.42 -58.07
CA VAL A 25 86.40 -52.13 -58.45
C VAL A 25 85.15 -52.34 -59.31
N ASP A 26 85.22 -53.21 -60.32
CA ASP A 26 84.08 -53.51 -61.20
C ASP A 26 82.90 -54.10 -60.41
N ALA A 27 83.16 -54.99 -59.44
CA ALA A 27 82.14 -55.53 -58.55
C ALA A 27 81.50 -54.45 -57.66
N PHE A 28 82.31 -53.55 -57.11
CA PHE A 28 81.82 -52.44 -56.28
C PHE A 28 80.99 -51.44 -57.08
N VAL A 29 81.42 -51.09 -58.31
CA VAL A 29 80.68 -50.19 -59.20
C VAL A 29 79.33 -50.80 -59.59
N ALA A 30 79.28 -52.10 -59.87
CA ALA A 30 78.03 -52.80 -60.13
C ALA A 30 77.08 -52.80 -58.91
N GLU A 31 77.63 -52.97 -57.71
CA GLU A 31 76.85 -52.89 -56.46
C GLU A 31 76.27 -51.49 -56.25
N VAL A 32 77.08 -50.44 -56.40
CA VAL A 32 76.67 -49.04 -56.26
C VAL A 32 75.62 -48.66 -57.30
N ALA A 33 75.78 -49.09 -58.55
CA ALA A 33 74.79 -48.87 -59.60
C ALA A 33 73.45 -49.55 -59.27
N SER A 34 73.48 -50.78 -58.73
CA SER A 34 72.28 -51.51 -58.32
C SER A 34 71.56 -50.87 -57.12
N ALA A 35 72.33 -50.35 -56.16
CA ALA A 35 71.80 -49.66 -54.99
C ALA A 35 71.17 -48.32 -55.40
N TYR A 36 71.81 -47.59 -56.32
CA TYR A 36 71.29 -46.32 -56.84
C TYR A 36 70.01 -46.52 -57.65
N LYS A 37 69.94 -47.57 -58.47
CA LYS A 37 68.71 -47.95 -59.19
C LYS A 37 67.55 -48.25 -58.24
N ARG A 38 67.79 -49.05 -57.19
CA ARG A 38 66.77 -49.32 -56.16
C ARG A 38 66.31 -48.05 -55.43
N ALA A 39 67.23 -47.13 -55.15
CA ALA A 39 66.89 -45.86 -54.51
C ALA A 39 65.97 -45.00 -55.41
N LEU A 40 66.26 -44.93 -56.71
CA LEU A 40 65.41 -44.22 -57.68
C LEU A 40 64.03 -44.88 -57.83
N GLU A 41 63.98 -46.20 -57.99
CA GLU A 41 62.71 -46.94 -58.07
C GLU A 41 61.86 -46.72 -56.80
N SER A 42 62.47 -46.71 -55.61
CA SER A 42 61.76 -46.42 -54.36
C SER A 42 61.26 -44.97 -54.26
N ALA A 43 62.01 -44.01 -54.80
CA ALA A 43 61.62 -42.60 -54.81
C ALA A 43 60.51 -42.31 -55.83
N GLU A 44 60.53 -42.96 -56.99
CA GLU A 44 59.48 -42.87 -58.01
C GLU A 44 58.18 -43.52 -57.54
N THR A 45 58.27 -44.67 -56.85
CA THR A 45 57.11 -45.34 -56.26
C THR A 45 56.49 -44.50 -55.15
N ALA A 46 57.30 -43.84 -54.32
CA ALA A 46 56.84 -42.91 -53.29
C ALA A 46 56.26 -41.59 -53.85
N GLY A 47 56.70 -41.16 -55.04
CA GLY A 47 56.20 -39.95 -55.71
C GLY A 47 54.93 -40.18 -56.56
N SER A 48 54.62 -41.43 -56.94
CA SER A 48 53.47 -41.76 -57.78
C SER A 48 52.22 -42.19 -57.00
N GLU A 49 52.33 -42.48 -55.71
CA GLU A 49 51.19 -42.60 -54.79
C GLU A 49 50.81 -41.21 -54.26
N ALA A 50 50.23 -40.38 -55.13
CA ALA A 50 49.49 -39.20 -54.70
C ALA A 50 48.20 -39.65 -53.99
N ALA A 51 48.35 -40.17 -52.78
CA ALA A 51 47.27 -40.23 -51.81
C ALA A 51 46.67 -38.83 -51.69
N PRO A 52 45.33 -38.67 -51.58
CA PRO A 52 44.74 -37.35 -51.36
C PRO A 52 45.47 -36.68 -50.21
N GLU A 53 45.95 -35.47 -50.45
CA GLU A 53 46.77 -34.72 -49.50
C GLU A 53 46.06 -34.77 -48.14
N PRO A 54 46.70 -35.22 -47.05
CA PRO A 54 46.05 -35.44 -45.76
C PRO A 54 45.33 -34.19 -45.21
N PHE A 55 45.70 -33.01 -45.71
CA PHE A 55 45.05 -31.73 -45.44
C PHE A 55 43.68 -31.55 -46.11
N GLU A 56 43.43 -32.19 -47.25
CA GLU A 56 42.18 -32.07 -48.01
C GLU A 56 41.05 -32.86 -47.34
N VAL A 57 41.36 -34.07 -46.85
CA VAL A 57 40.46 -34.89 -46.03
C VAL A 57 40.14 -34.19 -44.70
N LEU A 58 41.16 -33.64 -44.02
CA LEU A 58 40.96 -32.87 -42.80
C LEU A 58 40.10 -31.62 -43.06
N GLY A 59 40.29 -30.93 -44.18
CA GLY A 59 39.48 -29.78 -44.58
C GLY A 59 38.00 -30.15 -44.78
N GLN A 60 37.72 -31.30 -45.41
CA GLN A 60 36.35 -31.81 -45.55
C GLN A 60 35.70 -32.18 -44.22
N GLU A 61 36.43 -32.85 -43.32
CA GLU A 61 35.93 -33.18 -41.99
C GLU A 61 35.62 -31.93 -41.18
N VAL A 62 36.55 -30.96 -41.15
CA VAL A 62 36.34 -29.67 -40.47
C VAL A 62 35.15 -28.91 -41.07
N SER A 63 35.03 -28.87 -42.40
CA SER A 63 33.90 -28.22 -43.06
C SER A 63 32.56 -28.89 -42.73
N ASN A 64 32.55 -30.23 -42.60
CA ASN A 64 31.35 -30.97 -42.19
C ASN A 64 30.98 -30.69 -40.73
N VAL A 65 31.96 -30.67 -39.81
CA VAL A 65 31.74 -30.32 -38.41
C VAL A 65 31.24 -28.88 -38.28
N LEU A 66 31.86 -27.93 -38.98
CA LEU A 66 31.42 -26.54 -38.98
C LEU A 66 30.00 -26.39 -39.51
N ARG A 67 29.67 -27.08 -40.61
CA ARG A 67 28.31 -27.06 -41.18
C ARG A 67 27.27 -27.61 -40.20
N VAL A 68 27.55 -28.74 -39.57
CA VAL A 68 26.66 -29.32 -38.55
C VAL A 68 26.55 -28.40 -37.34
N ALA A 69 27.65 -27.81 -36.88
CA ALA A 69 27.65 -26.84 -35.79
C ALA A 69 26.84 -25.58 -36.13
N THR A 70 26.95 -25.07 -37.36
CA THR A 70 26.14 -23.93 -37.83
C THR A 70 24.66 -24.28 -37.90
N THR A 71 24.28 -25.43 -38.47
CA THR A 71 22.88 -25.87 -38.48
C THR A 71 22.34 -26.03 -37.06
N THR A 72 23.12 -26.64 -36.16
CA THR A 72 22.73 -26.80 -34.74
C THR A 72 22.60 -25.46 -34.03
N ALA A 73 23.48 -24.49 -34.32
CA ALA A 73 23.40 -23.15 -33.76
C ALA A 73 22.16 -22.38 -34.28
N GLU A 74 21.81 -22.53 -35.56
CA GLU A 74 20.60 -21.95 -36.14
C GLU A 74 19.33 -22.57 -35.54
N GLU A 75 19.28 -23.89 -35.41
CA GLU A 75 18.18 -24.58 -34.74
C GLU A 75 18.05 -24.17 -33.27
N MET A 76 19.17 -24.02 -32.57
CA MET A 76 19.19 -23.54 -31.19
C MET A 76 18.68 -22.10 -31.08
N ARG A 77 19.07 -21.21 -32.01
CA ARG A 77 18.54 -19.84 -32.08
C ARG A 77 17.04 -19.83 -32.35
N ALA A 78 16.57 -20.60 -33.33
CA ALA A 78 15.15 -20.66 -33.67
C ALA A 78 14.30 -21.15 -32.50
N LYS A 79 14.76 -22.19 -31.78
CA LYS A 79 14.08 -22.68 -30.57
C LYS A 79 14.06 -21.63 -29.45
N ALA A 80 15.19 -20.99 -29.18
CA ALA A 80 15.28 -19.96 -28.14
C ALA A 80 14.39 -18.75 -28.45
N GLU A 81 14.30 -18.33 -29.71
CA GLU A 81 13.39 -17.27 -30.15
C GLU A 81 11.92 -17.67 -29.97
N GLN A 82 11.56 -18.89 -30.37
CA GLN A 82 10.20 -19.41 -30.18
C GLN A 82 9.81 -19.49 -28.70
N GLU A 83 10.70 -19.97 -27.84
CA GLU A 83 10.49 -20.04 -26.39
C GLU A 83 10.37 -18.64 -25.79
N ALA A 84 11.24 -17.70 -26.19
CA ALA A 84 11.16 -16.32 -25.74
C ALA A 84 9.84 -15.66 -26.15
N ASP A 85 9.35 -15.89 -27.37
CA ASP A 85 8.05 -15.43 -27.83
C ASP A 85 6.89 -16.05 -27.05
N ALA A 86 6.96 -17.35 -26.77
CA ALA A 86 5.96 -18.03 -25.96
C ALA A 86 5.90 -17.46 -24.53
N ILE A 87 7.06 -17.24 -23.91
CA ILE A 87 7.17 -16.62 -22.58
C ILE A 87 6.62 -15.19 -22.61
N ARG A 88 6.99 -14.38 -23.61
CA ARG A 88 6.47 -13.01 -23.77
C ARG A 88 4.95 -13.00 -23.87
N ARG A 89 4.37 -13.83 -24.75
CA ARG A 89 2.92 -13.93 -24.92
C ARG A 89 2.24 -14.34 -23.62
N GLN A 90 2.73 -15.38 -22.95
CA GLN A 90 2.17 -15.84 -21.69
C GLN A 90 2.26 -14.77 -20.60
N ALA A 91 3.38 -14.05 -20.51
CA ALA A 91 3.55 -12.97 -19.55
C ALA A 91 2.57 -11.82 -19.82
N THR A 92 2.38 -11.44 -21.09
CA THR A 92 1.40 -10.40 -21.45
C THR A 92 -0.03 -10.81 -21.15
N GLU A 93 -0.41 -12.06 -21.44
CA GLU A 93 -1.74 -12.58 -21.15
C GLU A 93 -2.02 -12.62 -19.65
N LYS A 94 -1.06 -13.13 -18.86
CA LYS A 94 -1.15 -13.11 -17.39
C LYS A 94 -1.23 -11.69 -16.84
N GLY A 95 -0.44 -10.76 -17.39
CA GLY A 95 -0.48 -9.35 -17.00
C GLY A 95 -1.84 -8.70 -17.28
N LEU A 96 -2.43 -8.99 -18.44
CA LEU A 96 -3.76 -8.52 -18.81
C LEU A 96 -4.85 -9.10 -17.90
N GLU A 97 -4.80 -10.40 -17.60
CA GLU A 97 -5.78 -11.03 -16.71
C GLU A 97 -5.65 -10.51 -15.28
N LEU A 98 -4.43 -10.36 -14.75
CA LEU A 98 -4.20 -9.75 -13.45
C LEU A 98 -4.73 -8.31 -13.40
N ARG A 99 -4.51 -7.52 -14.45
CA ARG A 99 -5.07 -6.16 -14.54
C ARG A 99 -6.59 -6.19 -14.54
N ARG A 100 -7.21 -7.08 -15.32
CA ARG A 100 -8.67 -7.23 -15.39
C ARG A 100 -9.27 -7.63 -14.04
N GLN A 101 -8.62 -8.56 -13.33
CA GLN A 101 -9.03 -8.98 -11.98
C GLN A 101 -8.92 -7.82 -10.99
N ALA A 102 -7.79 -7.10 -10.98
CA ALA A 102 -7.59 -5.95 -10.11
C ALA A 102 -8.61 -4.83 -10.37
N GLU A 103 -8.92 -4.54 -11.64
CA GLU A 103 -9.94 -3.57 -12.03
C GLU A 103 -11.35 -4.00 -11.56
N ALA A 104 -11.70 -5.28 -11.74
CA ALA A 104 -12.97 -5.83 -11.30
C ALA A 104 -13.12 -5.79 -9.77
N GLU A 105 -12.08 -6.17 -9.02
CA GLU A 105 -12.08 -6.08 -7.56
C GLU A 105 -12.17 -4.63 -7.08
N ALA A 106 -11.44 -3.71 -7.72
CA ALA A 106 -11.49 -2.29 -7.39
C ALA A 106 -12.89 -1.71 -7.65
N ALA A 107 -13.54 -2.08 -8.76
CA ALA A 107 -14.92 -1.70 -9.06
C ALA A 107 -15.89 -2.24 -8.00
N ALA A 108 -15.80 -3.54 -7.67
CA ALA A 108 -16.65 -4.15 -6.66
C ALA A 108 -16.49 -3.51 -5.26
N ARG A 109 -15.26 -3.16 -4.87
CA ARG A 109 -14.98 -2.44 -3.62
C ARG A 109 -15.60 -1.04 -3.62
N ARG A 110 -15.51 -0.31 -4.74
CA ARG A 110 -16.13 1.02 -4.89
C ARG A 110 -17.65 0.92 -4.78
N ASP A 111 -18.27 -0.01 -5.50
CA ASP A 111 -19.73 -0.20 -5.46
C ASP A 111 -20.22 -0.53 -4.06
N LYS A 112 -19.49 -1.39 -3.34
CA LYS A 112 -19.80 -1.70 -1.95
C LYS A 112 -19.70 -0.47 -1.06
N SER A 113 -18.62 0.29 -1.18
CA SER A 113 -18.41 1.53 -0.40
C SER A 113 -19.46 2.58 -0.69
N VAL A 114 -19.87 2.76 -1.95
CA VAL A 114 -20.95 3.68 -2.34
C VAL A 114 -22.27 3.25 -1.70
N LYS A 115 -22.64 1.97 -1.79
CA LYS A 115 -23.87 1.44 -1.17
C LYS A 115 -23.88 1.63 0.35
N GLU A 116 -22.77 1.36 1.02
CA GLU A 116 -22.63 1.56 2.47
C GLU A 116 -22.75 3.05 2.84
N SER A 117 -22.14 3.93 2.04
CA SER A 117 -22.21 5.38 2.23
C SER A 117 -23.63 5.91 2.05
N GLU A 118 -24.34 5.48 1.00
CA GLU A 118 -25.74 5.84 0.76
C GLU A 118 -26.66 5.36 1.90
N GLN A 119 -26.44 4.14 2.40
CA GLN A 119 -27.19 3.62 3.54
C GLN A 119 -26.92 4.44 4.81
N LEU A 120 -25.65 4.81 5.06
CA LEU A 120 -25.29 5.64 6.19
C LEU A 120 -25.95 7.02 6.09
N LEU A 121 -25.90 7.67 4.92
CA LEU A 121 -26.56 8.95 4.67
C LEU A 121 -28.05 8.87 4.97
N LYS A 122 -28.76 7.89 4.39
CA LYS A 122 -30.18 7.66 4.66
C LYS A 122 -30.49 7.47 6.15
N GLN A 123 -29.65 6.71 6.86
CA GLN A 123 -29.81 6.51 8.30
C GLN A 123 -29.58 7.80 9.09
N THR A 124 -28.56 8.59 8.73
CA THR A 124 -28.27 9.86 9.38
C THR A 124 -29.36 10.90 9.13
N GLU A 125 -29.88 11.00 7.91
CA GLU A 125 -31.01 11.87 7.57
C GLU A 125 -32.27 11.47 8.34
N ALA A 126 -32.57 10.18 8.42
CA ALA A 126 -33.71 9.68 9.19
C ALA A 126 -33.55 10.00 10.69
N ARG A 127 -32.36 9.84 11.26
CA ARG A 127 -32.07 10.20 12.66
C ARG A 127 -32.17 11.70 12.90
N ALA A 128 -31.61 12.52 12.01
CA ALA A 128 -31.68 13.97 12.10
C ALA A 128 -33.13 14.46 12.02
N SER A 129 -33.92 13.89 11.11
CA SER A 129 -35.35 14.21 10.97
C SER A 129 -36.15 13.85 12.22
N ARG A 130 -35.94 12.64 12.77
CA ARG A 130 -36.58 12.22 14.02
C ARG A 130 -36.19 13.10 15.21
N LEU A 131 -34.91 13.46 15.30
CA LEU A 131 -34.42 14.33 16.36
C LEU A 131 -35.09 15.70 16.26
N LYS A 132 -35.08 16.31 15.05
CA LYS A 132 -35.74 17.59 14.79
C LYS A 132 -37.21 17.54 15.18
N GLU A 133 -37.96 16.55 14.69
CA GLU A 133 -39.39 16.41 15.01
C GLU A 133 -39.62 16.23 16.52
N SER A 134 -38.80 15.43 17.20
CA SER A 134 -38.91 15.25 18.65
C SER A 134 -38.62 16.55 19.42
N THR A 135 -37.64 17.34 18.99
CA THR A 135 -37.32 18.62 19.61
C THR A 135 -38.37 19.67 19.33
N GLU A 136 -38.94 19.70 18.12
CA GLU A 136 -40.04 20.61 17.78
C GLU A 136 -41.28 20.31 18.63
N ARG A 137 -41.61 19.03 18.83
CA ARG A 137 -42.68 18.60 19.74
C ARG A 137 -42.40 19.05 21.17
N GLN A 138 -41.21 18.79 21.70
CA GLN A 138 -40.83 19.21 23.05
C GLN A 138 -40.90 20.73 23.24
N CYS A 139 -40.40 21.50 22.27
CA CYS A 139 -40.50 22.96 22.30
C CYS A 139 -41.95 23.42 22.27
N SER A 140 -42.79 22.81 21.43
CA SER A 140 -44.22 23.11 21.37
C SER A 140 -44.91 22.82 22.71
N ASP A 141 -44.62 21.68 23.34
CA ASP A 141 -45.20 21.29 24.63
C ASP A 141 -44.79 22.25 25.74
N ILE A 142 -43.51 22.63 25.81
CA ILE A 142 -43.00 23.60 26.79
C ILE A 142 -43.65 24.97 26.57
N LEU A 143 -43.81 25.41 25.31
CA LEU A 143 -44.48 26.67 25.00
C LEU A 143 -45.95 26.65 25.40
N ALA A 144 -46.67 25.56 25.12
CA ALA A 144 -48.06 25.41 25.53
C ALA A 144 -48.21 25.42 27.07
N GLU A 145 -47.30 24.74 27.78
CA GLU A 145 -47.26 24.77 29.24
C GLU A 145 -46.95 26.17 29.78
N ALA A 146 -46.00 26.89 29.17
CA ALA A 146 -45.67 28.25 29.57
C ALA A 146 -46.86 29.20 29.38
N VAL A 147 -47.58 29.10 28.27
CA VAL A 147 -48.79 29.90 27.98
C VAL A 147 -49.88 29.63 29.03
N THR A 148 -50.19 28.36 29.29
CA THR A 148 -51.23 27.99 30.27
C THR A 148 -50.89 28.44 31.69
N ARG A 149 -49.63 28.29 32.11
CA ARG A 149 -49.13 28.84 33.40
C ARG A 149 -49.25 30.36 33.45
N HIS A 150 -48.88 31.06 32.38
CA HIS A 150 -48.97 32.51 32.31
C HIS A 150 -50.41 33.01 32.44
N GLU A 151 -51.35 32.37 31.75
CA GLU A 151 -52.78 32.68 31.88
C GLU A 151 -53.31 32.43 33.29
N SER A 152 -52.92 31.31 33.91
CA SER A 152 -53.30 30.99 35.29
C SER A 152 -52.79 32.05 36.27
N LEU A 153 -51.52 32.44 36.16
CA LEU A 153 -50.93 33.49 36.99
C LEU A 153 -51.62 34.85 36.79
N LYS A 154 -51.98 35.21 35.56
CA LYS A 154 -52.76 36.43 35.28
C LYS A 154 -54.13 36.41 35.95
N ARG A 155 -54.83 35.27 35.93
CA ARG A 155 -56.12 35.13 36.62
C ARG A 155 -55.95 35.28 38.13
N HIS A 156 -54.96 34.64 38.73
CA HIS A 156 -54.68 34.80 40.15
C HIS A 156 -54.27 36.23 40.54
N GLU A 157 -53.50 36.92 39.70
CA GLU A 157 -53.17 38.33 39.92
C GLU A 157 -54.43 39.20 39.92
N GLN A 158 -55.35 38.99 38.97
CA GLN A 158 -56.63 39.70 38.91
C GLN A 158 -57.51 39.41 40.13
N GLU A 159 -57.60 38.15 40.54
CA GLU A 159 -58.36 37.73 41.73
C GLU A 159 -57.82 38.40 43.00
N ILE A 160 -56.49 38.41 43.19
CA ILE A 160 -55.85 39.09 44.32
C ILE A 160 -56.16 40.58 44.30
N ARG A 161 -56.07 41.25 43.13
CA ARG A 161 -56.41 42.67 43.01
C ARG A 161 -57.87 42.95 43.39
N GLN A 162 -58.81 42.12 42.91
CA GLN A 162 -60.23 42.23 43.27
C GLN A 162 -60.47 42.04 44.76
N ARG A 163 -59.78 41.08 45.39
CA ARG A 163 -59.87 40.86 46.85
C ARG A 163 -59.30 42.02 47.64
N ILE A 164 -58.17 42.60 47.21
CA ILE A 164 -57.61 43.80 47.83
C ILE A 164 -58.61 44.96 47.71
N GLU A 165 -59.19 45.20 46.54
CA GLU A 165 -60.18 46.25 46.33
C GLU A 165 -61.43 46.05 47.21
N ALA A 166 -61.98 44.83 47.26
CA ALA A 166 -63.11 44.50 48.12
C ALA A 166 -62.80 44.76 49.60
N VAL A 167 -61.64 44.31 50.07
CA VAL A 167 -61.16 44.55 51.44
C VAL A 167 -60.98 46.06 51.69
N GLU A 168 -60.40 46.82 50.76
CA GLU A 168 -60.27 48.27 50.87
C GLU A 168 -61.63 48.98 50.97
N VAL A 169 -62.63 48.55 50.20
CA VAL A 169 -64.00 49.08 50.28
C VAL A 169 -64.61 48.79 51.65
N GLU A 170 -64.49 47.56 52.14
CA GLU A 170 -64.96 47.17 53.48
C GLU A 170 -64.25 47.98 54.57
N PHE A 171 -62.93 48.17 54.49
CA PHE A 171 -62.17 48.99 55.45
C PHE A 171 -62.59 50.46 55.42
N ARG A 172 -62.89 51.04 54.24
CA ARG A 172 -63.40 52.41 54.13
C ARG A 172 -64.78 52.54 54.76
N ALA A 173 -65.68 51.58 54.52
CA ALA A 173 -67.00 51.55 55.15
C ALA A 173 -66.88 51.43 56.68
N PHE A 174 -66.02 50.53 57.17
CA PHE A 174 -65.75 50.38 58.60
C PHE A 174 -65.15 51.64 59.25
N ARG A 175 -64.23 52.34 58.56
CA ARG A 175 -63.69 53.62 59.03
C ARG A 175 -64.77 54.70 59.10
N ALA A 176 -65.64 54.80 58.09
CA ALA A 176 -66.75 55.75 58.10
C ALA A 176 -67.73 55.48 59.25
N GLU A 177 -68.01 54.22 59.54
CA GLU A 177 -68.82 53.80 60.70
C GLU A 177 -68.14 54.23 62.03
N LEU A 178 -66.83 54.01 62.17
CA LEU A 178 -66.05 54.44 63.34
C LEU A 178 -66.01 55.96 63.51
N GLU A 179 -65.92 56.73 62.42
CA GLU A 179 -65.95 58.21 62.46
C GLU A 179 -67.36 58.75 62.77
N SER A 180 -68.42 57.98 62.48
CA SER A 180 -69.79 58.31 62.85
C SER A 180 -70.14 58.01 64.32
N GLN A 181 -69.32 57.20 65.00
CA GLN A 181 -69.38 57.03 66.46
C GLN A 181 -68.55 58.13 67.14
N GLU A 182 -69.18 58.99 67.94
CA GLU A 182 -68.50 60.08 68.66
C GLU A 182 -67.25 59.58 69.43
N PRO A 183 -66.14 60.34 69.46
CA PRO A 183 -64.92 59.88 70.09
C PRO A 183 -65.10 59.79 71.62
N ALA A 184 -65.12 58.57 72.15
CA ALA A 184 -64.89 58.32 73.56
C ALA A 184 -63.50 58.88 73.93
N LYS A 185 -63.52 59.92 74.75
CA LYS A 185 -62.38 60.66 75.31
C LYS A 185 -61.35 59.72 75.94
N ILE A 186 -60.23 59.47 75.25
CA ILE A 186 -59.05 58.81 75.84
C ILE A 186 -58.10 59.89 76.34
N MET A 187 -57.90 59.92 77.66
CA MET A 187 -56.92 60.78 78.35
C MET A 187 -55.48 60.28 78.12
N PRO A 188 -54.47 61.16 78.10
CA PRO A 188 -53.08 60.74 77.88
C PRO A 188 -52.48 60.13 79.15
N ALA A 189 -52.00 58.89 79.06
CA ALA A 189 -51.12 58.30 80.05
C ALA A 189 -49.67 58.79 79.81
N LYS A 190 -49.03 59.26 80.89
CA LYS A 190 -47.70 59.86 80.94
C LYS A 190 -46.56 58.88 80.59
N PRO A 191 -45.40 59.40 80.13
CA PRO A 191 -44.26 58.60 79.71
C PRO A 191 -43.50 58.06 80.92
N GLY A 192 -43.20 56.76 80.89
CA GLY A 192 -42.33 56.09 81.84
C GLY A 192 -41.46 55.07 81.08
N ASP A 193 -40.15 55.30 81.12
CA ASP A 193 -39.11 54.42 80.63
C ASP A 193 -39.30 52.99 81.14
N VAL A 194 -39.31 52.03 80.22
CA VAL A 194 -38.68 50.72 80.43
C VAL A 194 -38.26 50.17 79.08
N SER A 195 -36.96 50.35 78.83
CA SER A 195 -36.14 49.50 77.99
C SER A 195 -36.42 48.04 78.35
N ALA A 196 -37.06 47.30 77.45
CA ALA A 196 -37.19 45.85 77.52
C ALA A 196 -36.88 45.28 76.13
N MET A 197 -35.58 45.14 75.92
CA MET A 197 -34.91 44.35 74.91
C MET A 197 -35.49 42.92 74.95
N VAL A 198 -36.40 42.60 74.02
CA VAL A 198 -36.78 41.22 73.75
C VAL A 198 -35.76 40.66 72.76
N ASP A 199 -34.78 39.98 73.35
CA ASP A 199 -33.80 39.14 72.68
C ASP A 199 -34.52 37.92 72.10
N VAL A 200 -34.81 37.92 70.78
CA VAL A 200 -35.17 36.70 70.04
C VAL A 200 -33.91 36.20 69.35
N ARG A 201 -33.14 35.45 70.12
CA ARG A 201 -32.23 34.42 69.61
C ARG A 201 -33.05 33.12 69.48
N SER A 202 -33.30 32.65 68.26
CA SER A 202 -32.97 31.27 67.88
C SER A 202 -33.16 31.03 66.39
N ASP A 203 -32.24 30.23 65.85
CA ASP A 203 -32.29 29.45 64.61
C ASP A 203 -32.17 30.17 63.26
N SER A 204 -30.91 30.44 62.89
CA SER A 204 -30.47 30.29 61.50
C SER A 204 -30.25 28.81 61.19
N GLU A 205 -31.36 28.09 61.01
CA GLU A 205 -31.36 26.74 60.48
C GLU A 205 -30.94 26.76 59.01
N LYS A 206 -29.99 25.89 58.66
CA LYS A 206 -29.39 25.71 57.34
C LYS A 206 -30.44 25.57 56.23
N LYS A 207 -30.74 26.65 55.50
CA LYS A 207 -31.40 26.54 54.19
C LYS A 207 -30.36 26.45 53.09
N LYS A 208 -30.21 25.22 52.58
CA LYS A 208 -29.54 24.86 51.34
C LYS A 208 -29.97 25.82 50.22
N SER A 209 -28.99 26.44 49.57
CA SER A 209 -29.17 27.10 48.27
C SER A 209 -29.79 26.12 47.26
N PRO A 210 -30.79 26.53 46.44
CA PRO A 210 -31.43 25.68 45.45
C PRO A 210 -30.75 25.70 44.07
N TRP A 211 -29.51 26.19 43.98
CA TRP A 211 -28.76 26.20 42.72
C TRP A 211 -27.89 24.93 42.64
N PRO A 212 -28.04 24.08 41.61
CA PRO A 212 -27.11 22.99 41.40
C PRO A 212 -25.72 23.56 41.11
N ALA A 213 -24.74 23.11 41.88
CA ALA A 213 -23.34 23.38 41.63
C ALA A 213 -22.99 22.96 40.20
N THR A 214 -22.51 23.90 39.40
CA THR A 214 -21.90 23.60 38.11
C THR A 214 -20.62 22.83 38.40
N GLU A 215 -20.68 21.49 38.35
CA GLU A 215 -19.50 20.67 38.22
C GLU A 215 -18.81 21.07 36.92
N VAL A 216 -17.70 21.81 37.05
CA VAL A 216 -16.73 22.01 35.99
C VAL A 216 -16.12 20.64 35.71
N THR A 217 -16.80 19.88 34.83
CA THR A 217 -16.24 18.68 34.23
C THR A 217 -15.07 19.13 33.36
N GLN A 218 -13.86 18.84 33.81
CA GLN A 218 -12.66 19.00 32.99
C GLN A 218 -12.87 18.26 31.66
N PRO A 219 -12.58 18.89 30.51
CA PRO A 219 -12.68 18.20 29.23
C PRO A 219 -11.67 17.04 29.19
N ARG A 220 -12.17 15.83 28.89
CA ARG A 220 -11.34 14.66 28.59
C ARG A 220 -10.41 14.98 27.42
N PRO A 221 -9.11 14.62 27.46
CA PRO A 221 -8.25 14.71 26.29
C PRO A 221 -8.75 13.75 25.20
N MET A 222 -9.05 14.31 24.03
CA MET A 222 -9.60 13.63 22.83
C MET A 222 -8.52 13.06 21.91
N PHE A 223 -7.42 12.55 22.48
CA PHE A 223 -6.39 11.85 21.70
C PHE A 223 -5.95 10.58 22.42
N ASP A 224 -6.54 9.46 22.01
CA ASP A 224 -5.96 8.13 22.18
C ASP A 224 -4.69 8.07 21.33
N ASN A 225 -3.54 8.30 21.94
CA ASN A 225 -2.25 7.99 21.32
C ASN A 225 -1.97 6.50 21.51
N THR A 226 -2.69 5.66 20.79
CA THR A 226 -2.32 4.25 20.62
C THR A 226 -1.42 4.15 19.40
N ALA A 227 -0.11 4.30 19.62
CA ALA A 227 0.88 3.89 18.64
C ALA A 227 0.78 2.36 18.44
N PRO A 228 0.68 1.84 17.20
CA PRO A 228 0.94 0.44 16.99
C PRO A 228 2.44 0.20 17.17
N ALA A 229 2.78 -0.65 18.15
CA ALA A 229 4.09 -1.25 18.24
C ALA A 229 4.36 -2.00 16.93
N ASP A 230 5.34 -1.48 16.21
CA ASP A 230 5.94 -2.07 15.04
C ASP A 230 6.46 -3.48 15.39
N ASN A 231 5.99 -4.47 14.66
CA ASN A 231 6.50 -5.83 14.72
C ASN A 231 6.42 -6.44 13.32
N ARG A 232 7.42 -6.12 12.48
CA ARG A 232 7.99 -7.00 11.45
C ARG A 232 9.22 -6.40 10.80
#